data_AF-A0AAD0FYC8-F1
#
_entry.id   AF-A0AAD0FYC8-F1
#
_cell.length_a   1.000
_cell.length_b   1.000
_cell.length_c   1.000
_cell.angle_alpha   90.00
_cell.angle_beta   90.00
_cell.angle_gamma   90.00
#
_symmetry.space_group_name_H-M   'P 1'
#
loop_
_entity.id
_entity.type
_entity.pdbx_description
1 polymer ?
#
loop_
_entity_poly.entity_id
_entity_poly.type
_entity_poly.pdbx_seq_one_letter_code
_entity_poly.pdbx_strand_id
1 'polypeptide(L)'
;MKTHLGRRPFSAMELHTIYNGYIYGDVRLPREQAKHWHFWLPLIAYYSGAYSDEIGCLTLDDLCIIDDILCFSFHTHGKIKPRLVPVHKALIDAGFSDYVEFIKSKNHQRLMFDLPAKTGRYSEKVRIWFSGEGDRAGYLQKCDIPNVDQLGMKTAISSLRLNFEQQVRIYALQANSKDAFNYLMGFNEYPDNQFDEISLLNTVIQQVRIINTQLSWQRFLSRESH
;
A
#
# COMPACT_ATOMS: atom_id res chain seq x y z
N MET A 1 9.78 19.61 7.54
CA MET A 1 8.37 19.18 7.36
C MET A 1 7.59 20.15 6.48
N LYS A 2 7.39 19.84 5.19
CA LYS A 2 6.49 20.58 4.28
C LYS A 2 5.78 19.56 3.39
N THR A 3 4.78 18.81 3.90
CA THR A 3 4.18 17.71 3.10
C THR A 3 2.67 17.47 3.23
N HIS A 4 1.93 18.18 4.08
CA HIS A 4 0.49 17.92 4.26
C HIS A 4 -0.44 19.10 3.97
N LEU A 5 0.04 20.25 3.50
CA LEU A 5 -0.86 21.34 3.10
C LEU A 5 -1.76 20.86 1.97
N GLY A 6 -3.03 20.59 2.30
CA GLY A 6 -4.08 20.19 1.38
C GLY A 6 -4.22 18.70 1.10
N ARG A 7 -3.68 17.77 1.91
CA ARG A 7 -4.01 16.32 1.82
C ARG A 7 -4.49 15.75 3.16
N ARG A 8 -5.47 14.85 3.11
CA ARG A 8 -6.00 14.15 4.29
C ARG A 8 -5.97 12.62 4.15
N PRO A 9 -5.98 11.87 5.26
CA PRO A 9 -6.29 10.45 5.22
C PRO A 9 -7.70 10.20 4.67
N PHE A 10 -7.93 8.99 4.17
CA PHE A 10 -9.29 8.52 3.88
C PHE A 10 -10.07 8.31 5.18
N SER A 11 -11.36 8.64 5.16
CA SER A 11 -12.28 8.27 6.23
C SER A 11 -12.49 6.76 6.27
N ALA A 12 -13.04 6.24 7.37
CA ALA A 12 -13.39 4.83 7.48
C ALA A 12 -14.38 4.38 6.38
N MET A 13 -15.33 5.24 6.01
CA MET A 13 -16.30 4.96 4.95
C MET A 13 -15.62 4.92 3.58
N GLU A 14 -14.74 5.90 3.27
CA GLU A 14 -14.00 5.88 2.01
C GLU A 14 -13.06 4.68 1.90
N LEU A 15 -12.38 4.28 2.99
CA LEU A 15 -11.59 3.05 3.01
C LEU A 15 -12.47 1.82 2.73
N HIS A 16 -13.64 1.74 3.37
CA HIS A 16 -14.58 0.67 3.10
C HIS A 16 -15.00 0.65 1.63
N THR A 17 -15.38 1.79 1.06
CA THR A 17 -15.73 1.91 -0.36
C THR A 17 -14.55 1.57 -1.29
N ILE A 18 -13.33 2.01 -0.97
CA ILE A 18 -12.11 1.68 -1.73
C ILE A 18 -11.88 0.17 -1.75
N TYR A 19 -11.97 -0.52 -0.60
CA TYR A 19 -11.68 -1.95 -0.51
C TYR A 19 -12.91 -2.86 -0.73
N ASN A 20 -14.04 -2.29 -1.15
CA ASN A 20 -15.21 -3.01 -1.67
C ASN A 20 -15.59 -2.55 -3.09
N GLY A 21 -14.80 -1.66 -3.69
CA GLY A 21 -15.01 -1.19 -5.06
C GLY A 21 -14.73 -2.27 -6.10
N TYR A 22 -14.95 -1.94 -7.36
CA TYR A 22 -14.98 -2.93 -8.47
C TYR A 22 -13.68 -3.77 -8.61
N ILE A 23 -12.53 -3.26 -8.18
CA ILE A 23 -11.26 -4.00 -8.17
C ILE A 23 -11.27 -5.15 -7.15
N TYR A 24 -12.01 -4.99 -6.06
CA TYR A 24 -12.06 -5.94 -4.95
C TYR A 24 -13.40 -6.71 -4.88
N GLY A 25 -14.34 -6.40 -5.76
CA GLY A 25 -15.60 -7.14 -5.93
C GLY A 25 -15.47 -8.32 -6.91
N ASP A 26 -16.60 -8.93 -7.26
CA ASP A 26 -16.64 -10.13 -8.11
C ASP A 26 -16.87 -9.84 -9.61
N VAL A 27 -17.16 -8.59 -9.96
CA VAL A 27 -17.57 -8.20 -11.33
C VAL A 27 -16.64 -7.12 -11.87
N ARG A 28 -16.20 -7.29 -13.12
CA ARG A 28 -15.37 -6.32 -13.85
C ARG A 28 -16.23 -5.22 -14.46
N LEU A 29 -15.73 -4.00 -14.46
CA LEU A 29 -16.37 -2.93 -15.22
C LEU A 29 -16.23 -3.16 -16.74
N PRO A 30 -17.16 -2.65 -17.56
CA PRO A 30 -17.02 -2.70 -19.02
C PRO A 30 -15.68 -2.10 -19.49
N ARG A 31 -14.96 -2.85 -20.34
CA ARG A 31 -13.64 -2.49 -20.88
C ARG A 31 -12.55 -2.29 -19.81
N GLU A 32 -12.74 -2.84 -18.61
CA GLU A 32 -11.72 -2.83 -17.57
C GLU A 32 -10.48 -3.62 -18.01
N GLN A 33 -9.31 -2.98 -17.93
CA GLN A 33 -8.03 -3.65 -18.07
C GLN A 33 -7.43 -3.86 -16.68
N ALA A 34 -7.91 -4.89 -16.00
CA ALA A 34 -7.42 -5.28 -14.69
C ALA A 34 -5.95 -5.67 -14.75
N LYS A 35 -5.18 -5.24 -13.75
CA LYS A 35 -3.75 -5.52 -13.61
C LYS A 35 -3.47 -5.92 -12.17
N HIS A 36 -2.51 -6.80 -11.94
CA HIS A 36 -2.17 -7.29 -10.61
C HIS A 36 -1.81 -6.13 -9.68
N TRP A 37 -1.08 -5.12 -10.17
CA TRP A 37 -0.77 -3.94 -9.38
C TRP A 37 -1.98 -3.09 -8.99
N HIS A 38 -3.10 -3.13 -9.73
CA HIS A 38 -4.34 -2.44 -9.33
C HIS A 38 -4.90 -3.00 -8.01
N PHE A 39 -4.74 -4.32 -7.80
CA PHE A 39 -5.16 -5.01 -6.58
C PHE A 39 -4.12 -4.85 -5.46
N TRP A 40 -2.85 -5.16 -5.74
CA TRP A 40 -1.84 -5.25 -4.69
C TRP A 40 -1.29 -3.91 -4.23
N LEU A 41 -1.15 -2.92 -5.12
CA LEU A 41 -0.48 -1.67 -4.76
C LEU A 41 -1.25 -0.87 -3.69
N PRO A 42 -2.58 -0.67 -3.78
CA PRO A 42 -3.30 0.04 -2.74
C PRO A 42 -3.34 -0.74 -1.42
N LEU A 43 -3.34 -2.08 -1.46
CA LEU A 43 -3.27 -2.90 -0.25
C LEU A 43 -1.92 -2.73 0.46
N ILE A 44 -0.82 -2.90 -0.26
CA ILE A 44 0.53 -2.73 0.30
C ILE A 44 0.70 -1.29 0.81
N ALA A 45 0.23 -0.28 0.08
CA ALA A 45 0.33 1.13 0.52
C ALA A 45 -0.37 1.38 1.86
N TYR A 46 -1.53 0.76 2.09
CA TYR A 46 -2.28 0.91 3.33
C TYR A 46 -1.65 0.15 4.50
N TYR A 47 -1.18 -1.07 4.28
CA TYR A 47 -0.63 -1.93 5.33
C TYR A 47 0.86 -1.71 5.64
N SER A 48 1.58 -0.92 4.83
CA SER A 48 3.01 -0.61 5.04
C SER A 48 3.35 0.88 5.10
N GLY A 49 2.39 1.74 4.71
CA GLY A 49 2.62 3.17 4.56
C GLY A 49 3.62 3.54 3.46
N ALA A 50 4.08 2.61 2.63
CA ALA A 50 5.02 2.90 1.55
C ALA A 50 4.41 3.77 0.45
N TYR A 51 5.23 4.61 -0.16
CA TYR A 51 4.85 5.40 -1.33
C TYR A 51 4.73 4.48 -2.57
N SER A 52 3.89 4.90 -3.52
CA SER A 52 3.66 4.12 -4.75
C SER A 52 4.91 3.89 -5.59
N ASP A 53 5.91 4.77 -5.50
CA ASP A 53 7.20 4.59 -6.16
C ASP A 53 8.05 3.51 -5.47
N GLU A 54 8.07 3.47 -4.13
CA GLU A 54 8.74 2.41 -3.35
C GLU A 54 8.11 1.05 -3.68
N ILE A 55 6.78 0.96 -3.65
CA ILE A 55 6.03 -0.28 -3.97
C ILE A 55 6.24 -0.68 -5.43
N GLY A 56 6.28 0.30 -6.34
CA GLY A 56 6.51 0.07 -7.76
C GLY A 56 7.90 -0.52 -8.05
N CYS A 57 8.89 -0.21 -7.22
CA CYS A 57 10.26 -0.74 -7.32
C CYS A 57 10.44 -2.11 -6.65
N LEU A 58 9.57 -2.53 -5.73
CA LEU A 58 9.75 -3.78 -4.96
C LEU A 58 9.97 -5.00 -5.85
N THR A 59 10.99 -5.76 -5.50
CA THR A 59 11.39 -7.02 -6.13
C THR A 59 11.22 -8.20 -5.17
N LEU A 60 11.41 -9.42 -5.68
CA LEU A 60 11.45 -10.62 -4.86
C LEU A 60 12.59 -10.60 -3.84
N ASP A 61 13.72 -9.97 -4.16
CA ASP A 61 14.88 -9.84 -3.25
C ASP A 61 14.60 -8.88 -2.09
N ASP A 62 13.61 -8.00 -2.24
CA ASP A 62 13.15 -7.09 -1.19
C ASP A 62 12.18 -7.76 -0.21
N LEU A 63 11.89 -9.06 -0.37
CA LEU A 63 11.12 -9.86 0.59
C LEU A 63 12.08 -10.67 1.47
N CYS A 64 12.18 -10.28 2.74
CA CYS A 64 13.11 -10.91 3.68
C CYS A 64 12.35 -11.61 4.81
N ILE A 65 12.86 -12.75 5.28
CA ILE A 65 12.39 -13.40 6.50
C ILE A 65 13.40 -13.11 7.60
N ILE A 66 12.95 -12.48 8.68
CA ILE A 66 13.77 -12.19 9.87
C ILE A 66 12.99 -12.70 11.08
N ASP A 67 13.61 -13.58 11.86
CA ASP A 67 12.95 -14.25 13.01
C ASP A 67 11.57 -14.83 12.65
N ASP A 68 11.51 -15.57 11.54
CA ASP A 68 10.30 -16.16 10.95
C ASP A 68 9.20 -15.16 10.52
N ILE A 69 9.49 -13.86 10.52
CA ILE A 69 8.58 -12.79 10.10
C ILE A 69 8.96 -12.34 8.69
N LEU A 70 8.03 -12.53 7.74
CA LEU A 70 8.15 -11.97 6.39
C LEU A 70 8.05 -10.44 6.45
N CYS A 71 8.98 -9.75 5.82
CA CYS A 71 9.09 -8.30 5.79
C CYS A 71 9.32 -7.78 4.36
N PHE A 72 8.80 -6.57 4.08
CA PHE A 72 9.23 -5.76 2.96
C PHE A 72 10.47 -4.95 3.34
N SER A 73 11.54 -5.03 2.54
CA SER A 73 12.69 -4.12 2.59
C SER A 73 12.45 -2.94 1.66
N PHE A 74 12.12 -1.78 2.22
CA PHE A 74 11.91 -0.56 1.43
C PHE A 74 13.19 0.24 1.29
N HIS A 75 13.61 0.44 0.06
CA HIS A 75 14.74 1.29 -0.33
C HIS A 75 14.24 2.67 -0.78
N THR A 76 15.03 3.71 -0.50
CA THR A 76 14.61 5.10 -0.70
C THR A 76 15.74 5.94 -1.30
N HIS A 77 15.39 7.02 -2.00
CA HIS A 77 16.33 8.02 -2.48
C HIS A 77 16.30 9.27 -1.60
N GLY A 78 16.77 9.13 -0.35
CA GLY A 78 17.21 10.22 0.53
C GLY A 78 16.12 11.12 1.17
N LYS A 79 14.84 10.98 0.81
CA LYS A 79 13.75 11.78 1.43
C LYS A 79 13.24 11.21 2.75
N ILE A 80 13.32 9.90 2.90
CA ILE A 80 12.97 9.13 4.09
C ILE A 80 14.03 8.02 4.21
N LYS A 81 14.25 7.46 5.39
CA LYS A 81 15.20 6.36 5.58
C LYS A 81 14.68 5.02 5.03
N PRO A 82 15.57 4.14 4.55
CA PRO A 82 15.25 2.74 4.32
C PRO A 82 14.74 2.08 5.59
N ARG A 83 13.88 1.08 5.44
CA ARG A 83 13.23 0.40 6.57
C ARG A 83 12.70 -0.97 6.19
N LEU A 84 12.65 -1.86 7.17
CA LEU A 84 11.91 -3.10 7.11
C LEU A 84 10.51 -2.90 7.65
N VAL A 85 9.51 -3.43 6.95
CA VAL A 85 8.11 -3.41 7.39
C VAL A 85 7.55 -4.83 7.33
N PRO A 86 7.19 -5.43 8.48
CA PRO A 86 6.53 -6.72 8.52
C PRO A 86 5.31 -6.79 7.60
N VAL A 87 5.12 -7.92 6.92
CA VAL A 87 3.96 -8.14 6.05
C VAL A 87 2.74 -8.37 6.93
N HIS A 88 1.75 -7.49 6.78
CA HIS A 88 0.51 -7.57 7.53
C HIS A 88 -0.27 -8.86 7.18
N LYS A 89 -0.87 -9.51 8.18
CA LYS A 89 -1.61 -10.76 7.99
C LYS A 89 -2.74 -10.65 6.96
N ALA A 90 -3.40 -9.49 6.88
CA ALA A 90 -4.43 -9.25 5.85
C ALA A 90 -3.92 -9.36 4.40
N LEU A 91 -2.63 -9.09 4.13
CA LEU A 91 -2.04 -9.32 2.81
C LEU A 91 -1.86 -10.82 2.55
N ILE A 92 -1.38 -11.56 3.57
CA ILE A 92 -1.23 -13.02 3.51
C ILE A 92 -2.60 -13.67 3.26
N ASP A 93 -3.61 -13.30 4.04
CA ASP A 93 -4.98 -13.82 3.93
C ASP A 93 -5.62 -13.47 2.58
N ALA A 94 -5.23 -12.35 1.97
CA ALA A 94 -5.64 -11.98 0.62
C ALA A 94 -4.94 -12.76 -0.50
N GLY A 95 -4.00 -13.66 -0.18
CA GLY A 95 -3.30 -14.51 -1.15
C GLY A 95 -1.94 -13.96 -1.59
N PHE A 96 -1.24 -13.19 -0.76
CA PHE A 96 0.05 -12.60 -1.13
C PHE A 96 1.13 -13.68 -1.38
N SER A 97 1.13 -14.77 -0.62
CA SER A 97 2.05 -15.89 -0.84
C SER A 97 1.84 -16.53 -2.20
N ASP A 98 0.59 -16.78 -2.60
CA ASP A 98 0.25 -17.31 -3.92
C ASP A 98 0.68 -16.35 -5.03
N TYR A 99 0.55 -15.04 -4.79
CA TYR A 99 1.01 -14.03 -5.73
C TYR A 99 2.52 -14.06 -5.92
N VAL A 100 3.28 -14.16 -4.83
CA VAL A 100 4.76 -14.27 -4.88
C VAL A 100 5.18 -15.51 -5.67
N GLU A 101 4.56 -16.66 -5.42
CA GLU A 101 4.83 -17.88 -6.19
C GLU A 101 4.43 -17.75 -7.67
N PHE A 102 3.33 -17.06 -7.96
CA PHE A 102 2.97 -16.73 -9.33
C PHE A 102 4.04 -15.87 -10.02
N ILE A 103 4.56 -14.82 -9.37
CA ILE A 103 5.63 -13.97 -9.91
C ILE A 103 6.87 -14.80 -10.23
N LYS A 104 7.30 -15.68 -9.31
CA LYS A 104 8.42 -16.62 -9.53
C LYS A 104 8.16 -17.53 -10.73
N SER A 105 6.97 -18.13 -10.80
CA SER A 105 6.58 -19.05 -11.90
C SER A 105 6.59 -18.39 -13.28
N LYS A 106 6.40 -17.06 -13.35
CA LYS A 106 6.43 -16.27 -14.58
C LYS A 106 7.81 -15.69 -14.88
N ASN A 107 8.84 -16.03 -14.10
CA ASN A 107 10.19 -15.48 -14.20
C ASN A 107 10.23 -13.94 -14.13
N HIS A 108 9.29 -13.35 -13.40
CA HIS A 108 9.32 -11.92 -13.10
C HIS A 108 10.08 -11.68 -11.79
N GLN A 109 10.84 -10.60 -11.73
CA GLN A 109 11.57 -10.20 -10.50
C GLN A 109 10.84 -9.12 -9.71
N ARG A 110 10.13 -8.22 -10.38
CA ARG A 110 9.42 -7.11 -9.74
C ARG A 110 8.02 -7.54 -9.30
N LEU A 111 7.65 -7.25 -8.06
CA LEU A 111 6.31 -7.57 -7.55
C LEU A 111 5.23 -6.86 -8.37
N MET A 112 5.45 -5.61 -8.78
CA MET A 112 4.55 -4.86 -9.66
C MET A 112 4.98 -5.01 -11.12
N PHE A 113 5.18 -6.23 -11.62
CA PHE A 113 5.73 -6.49 -12.97
C PHE A 113 4.92 -5.83 -14.09
N ASP A 114 3.60 -5.75 -13.95
CA ASP A 114 2.68 -5.21 -14.96
C ASP A 114 2.35 -3.71 -14.79
N LEU A 115 3.00 -3.03 -13.82
CA LEU A 115 2.99 -1.58 -13.64
C LEU A 115 4.05 -0.92 -14.54
N PRO A 116 3.65 -0.16 -15.58
CA PRO A 116 4.62 0.52 -16.43
C PRO A 116 5.30 1.69 -15.69
N ALA A 117 6.58 1.87 -15.95
CA ALA A 117 7.29 3.09 -15.57
C ALA A 117 7.06 4.20 -16.60
N LYS A 118 7.08 5.45 -16.14
CA LYS A 118 7.21 6.66 -16.99
C LYS A 118 8.43 7.43 -16.52
N THR A 119 9.42 7.59 -17.39
CA THR A 119 10.70 8.27 -17.09
C THR A 119 11.37 7.70 -15.83
N GLY A 120 11.38 6.37 -15.69
CA GLY A 120 11.98 5.67 -14.54
C GLY A 120 11.19 5.76 -13.23
N ARG A 121 9.99 6.36 -13.21
CA ARG A 121 9.12 6.42 -12.03
C ARG A 121 7.80 5.67 -12.25
N TYR A 122 7.26 5.11 -11.19
CA TYR A 122 6.01 4.35 -11.19
C TYR A 122 4.83 5.18 -10.69
N SER A 123 5.12 6.12 -9.79
CA SER A 123 4.14 6.97 -9.10
C SER A 123 3.16 7.69 -10.03
N GLU A 124 3.58 8.11 -11.22
CA GLU A 124 2.70 8.82 -12.17
C GLU A 124 1.57 7.93 -12.70
N LYS A 125 1.88 6.70 -13.13
CA LYS A 125 0.88 5.76 -13.64
C LYS A 125 -0.11 5.37 -12.55
N VAL A 126 0.37 5.20 -11.33
CA VAL A 126 -0.47 4.95 -10.15
C VAL A 126 -1.39 6.14 -9.87
N ARG A 127 -0.87 7.37 -9.90
CA ARG A 127 -1.66 8.58 -9.68
C ARG A 127 -2.77 8.72 -10.72
N ILE A 128 -2.48 8.52 -12.00
CA ILE A 128 -3.45 8.64 -13.08
C ILE A 128 -4.54 7.57 -12.94
N TRP A 129 -4.17 6.33 -12.64
CA TRP A 129 -5.17 5.26 -12.45
C TRP A 129 -6.04 5.50 -11.21
N PHE A 130 -5.43 5.87 -10.08
CA PHE A 130 -6.14 5.97 -8.81
C PHE A 130 -7.02 7.23 -8.73
N SER A 131 -6.48 8.38 -9.13
CA SER A 131 -7.15 9.69 -9.01
C SER A 131 -7.62 10.26 -10.35
N GLY A 132 -7.33 9.64 -11.48
CA GLY A 132 -7.70 10.17 -12.79
C GLY A 132 -6.77 11.28 -13.31
N GLU A 133 -7.04 11.72 -14.53
CA GLU A 133 -6.29 12.78 -15.22
C GLU A 133 -7.15 13.46 -16.30
N GLY A 134 -7.26 14.79 -16.25
CA GLY A 134 -8.17 15.53 -17.13
C GLY A 134 -9.59 14.99 -16.99
N ASP A 135 -10.19 14.63 -18.12
CA ASP A 135 -11.54 14.06 -18.19
C ASP A 135 -11.60 12.56 -17.88
N ARG A 136 -10.45 11.89 -17.68
CA ARG A 136 -10.40 10.47 -17.39
C ARG A 136 -10.63 10.21 -15.89
N ALA A 137 -11.78 9.62 -15.58
CA ALA A 137 -12.08 9.11 -14.24
C ALA A 137 -11.10 8.01 -13.80
N GLY A 138 -10.55 8.18 -12.60
CA GLY A 138 -9.73 7.18 -11.92
C GLY A 138 -10.56 6.24 -11.06
N TYR A 139 -9.87 5.40 -10.28
CA TYR A 139 -10.47 4.45 -9.36
C TYR A 139 -11.39 5.14 -8.34
N LEU A 140 -10.93 6.23 -7.72
CA LEU A 140 -11.70 6.96 -6.71
C LEU A 140 -13.03 7.45 -7.27
N GLN A 141 -13.04 8.12 -8.42
CA GLN A 141 -14.28 8.63 -9.02
C GLN A 141 -15.22 7.51 -9.46
N LYS A 142 -14.67 6.37 -9.91
CA LYS A 142 -15.48 5.17 -10.23
C LYS A 142 -16.07 4.49 -9.00
N CYS A 143 -15.59 4.82 -7.81
CA CYS A 143 -16.16 4.41 -6.54
C CYS A 143 -16.94 5.54 -5.87
N ASP A 144 -17.29 6.60 -6.62
CA ASP A 144 -18.00 7.78 -6.13
C ASP A 144 -17.29 8.55 -4.99
N ILE A 145 -15.96 8.45 -4.95
CA ILE A 145 -15.11 9.20 -4.02
C ILE A 145 -14.50 10.40 -4.75
N PRO A 146 -14.76 11.64 -4.32
CA PRO A 146 -14.14 12.81 -4.93
C PRO A 146 -12.67 12.92 -4.52
N ASN A 147 -11.82 13.40 -5.45
CA ASN A 147 -10.40 13.66 -5.17
C ASN A 147 -10.18 14.82 -4.20
N VAL A 148 -11.16 15.70 -4.04
CA VAL A 148 -11.11 16.89 -3.19
C VAL A 148 -12.42 16.93 -2.43
N ASP A 149 -12.36 17.03 -1.11
CA ASP A 149 -13.56 17.16 -0.29
C ASP A 149 -14.08 18.61 -0.25
N GLN A 150 -15.19 18.80 0.48
CA GLN A 150 -15.84 20.10 0.65
C GLN A 150 -14.95 21.14 1.35
N LEU A 151 -13.92 20.71 2.07
CA LEU A 151 -12.95 21.59 2.75
C LEU A 151 -11.72 21.88 1.88
N GLY A 152 -11.70 21.42 0.62
CA GLY A 152 -10.57 21.60 -0.29
C GLY A 152 -9.42 20.63 -0.03
N MET A 153 -9.61 19.61 0.81
CA MET A 153 -8.58 18.64 1.15
C MET A 153 -8.54 17.51 0.13
N LYS A 154 -7.35 17.22 -0.39
CA LYS A 154 -7.13 16.22 -1.43
C LYS A 154 -6.96 14.82 -0.85
N THR A 155 -7.49 13.84 -1.57
CA THR A 155 -7.22 12.41 -1.39
C THR A 155 -6.48 11.86 -2.60
N ALA A 156 -5.51 10.99 -2.34
CA ALA A 156 -4.69 10.35 -3.38
C ALA A 156 -4.15 9.02 -2.85
N ILE A 157 -3.40 8.27 -3.67
CA ILE A 157 -2.78 7.02 -3.22
C ILE A 157 -1.88 7.23 -1.98
N SER A 158 -1.20 8.38 -1.89
CA SER A 158 -0.37 8.73 -0.73
C SER A 158 -1.18 9.06 0.53
N SER A 159 -2.50 9.23 0.44
CA SER A 159 -3.36 9.38 1.61
C SER A 159 -3.45 8.09 2.43
N LEU A 160 -3.24 6.92 1.81
CA LEU A 160 -3.18 5.63 2.52
C LEU A 160 -2.02 5.59 3.51
N ARG A 161 -0.89 6.24 3.20
CA ARG A 161 0.21 6.43 4.14
C ARG A 161 -0.21 7.26 5.36
N LEU A 162 -1.10 8.23 5.20
CA LEU A 162 -1.60 9.02 6.34
C LEU A 162 -2.50 8.17 7.24
N ASN A 163 -3.32 7.29 6.66
CA ASN A 163 -4.08 6.31 7.42
C ASN A 163 -3.18 5.34 8.19
N PHE A 164 -2.09 4.89 7.56
CA PHE A 164 -1.09 4.04 8.21
C PHE A 164 -0.38 4.78 9.35
N GLU A 165 0.14 5.98 9.08
CA GLU A 165 0.85 6.82 10.06
C GLU A 165 0.03 7.05 11.32
N GLN A 166 -1.25 7.40 11.19
CA GLN A 166 -2.14 7.64 12.32
C GLN A 166 -2.27 6.40 13.23
N GLN A 167 -2.42 5.22 12.63
CA GLN A 167 -2.57 3.96 13.35
C GLN A 167 -1.25 3.52 14.00
N VAL A 168 -0.17 3.49 13.22
CA VAL A 168 1.15 3.06 13.70
C VAL A 168 1.66 3.97 14.81
N ARG A 169 1.40 5.28 14.74
CA ARG A 169 1.72 6.19 15.85
C ARG A 169 1.06 5.76 17.16
N ILE A 170 -0.22 5.39 17.11
CA ILE A 170 -0.98 4.96 18.30
C ILE A 170 -0.39 3.65 18.83
N TYR A 171 -0.25 2.63 17.98
CA TYR A 171 0.16 1.29 18.40
C TYR A 171 1.62 1.24 18.86
N ALA A 172 2.51 1.98 18.21
CA ALA A 172 3.91 2.08 18.65
C ALA A 172 4.03 2.77 20.01
N LEU A 173 3.25 3.83 20.27
CA LEU A 173 3.21 4.48 21.58
C LEU A 173 2.59 3.57 22.67
N GLN A 174 1.56 2.79 22.34
CA GLN A 174 1.00 1.78 23.25
C GLN A 174 2.00 0.67 23.58
N ALA A 175 2.86 0.32 22.63
CA ALA A 175 3.99 -0.59 22.85
C ALA A 175 5.21 0.10 23.50
N ASN A 176 5.06 1.34 23.99
CA ASN A 176 6.11 2.16 24.61
C ASN A 176 7.36 2.37 23.73
N SER A 177 7.21 2.35 22.40
CA SER A 177 8.32 2.53 21.47
C SER A 177 8.01 3.62 20.44
N LYS A 178 8.46 4.84 20.74
CA LYS A 178 8.45 5.94 19.74
C LYS A 178 9.37 5.64 18.57
N ASP A 179 10.43 4.87 18.81
CA ASP A 179 11.42 4.51 17.80
C ASP A 179 10.84 3.55 16.76
N ALA A 180 9.99 2.60 17.15
CA ALA A 180 9.25 1.77 16.21
C ALA A 180 8.41 2.63 15.24
N PHE A 181 7.73 3.66 15.73
CA PHE A 181 7.01 4.61 14.88
C PHE A 181 7.94 5.36 13.92
N ASN A 182 9.04 5.94 14.44
CA ASN A 182 9.98 6.69 13.61
C ASN A 182 10.62 5.81 12.53
N TYR A 183 11.01 4.58 12.88
CA TYR A 183 11.60 3.61 11.96
C TYR A 183 10.61 3.18 10.87
N LEU A 184 9.39 2.75 11.23
CA LEU A 184 8.35 2.34 10.29
C LEU A 184 7.92 3.47 9.34
N MET A 185 8.01 4.72 9.80
CA MET A 185 7.78 5.89 8.95
C MET A 185 9.01 6.32 8.14
N GLY A 186 10.19 5.74 8.36
CA GLY A 186 11.43 6.16 7.70
C GLY A 186 11.82 7.60 8.05
N PHE A 187 11.51 8.02 9.26
CA PHE A 187 11.85 9.34 9.76
C PHE A 187 13.33 9.43 10.15
N ASN A 188 13.96 10.58 9.90
CA ASN A 188 15.38 10.78 10.18
C ASN A 188 15.67 10.86 11.69
N GLU A 189 14.62 11.06 12.49
CA GLU A 189 14.59 11.04 13.94
C GLU A 189 15.00 9.68 14.53
N TYR A 190 14.84 8.58 13.79
CA TYR A 190 15.43 7.31 14.17
C TYR A 190 16.90 7.27 13.70
N PRO A 191 17.89 7.12 14.60
CA PRO A 191 19.30 7.31 14.26
C PRO A 191 19.87 6.16 13.42
N ASP A 192 19.40 4.94 13.65
CA ASP A 192 19.98 3.74 13.05
C ASP A 192 19.40 3.42 11.68
N ASN A 193 20.02 2.46 10.99
CA ASN A 193 19.57 1.94 9.69
C ASN A 193 18.80 0.62 9.82
N GLN A 194 18.94 -0.05 10.96
CA GLN A 194 18.31 -1.32 11.28
C GLN A 194 17.54 -1.15 12.59
N PHE A 195 16.54 -2.00 12.79
CA PHE A 195 15.75 -2.03 14.01
C PHE A 195 15.85 -3.43 14.58
N ASP A 196 16.42 -3.56 15.78
CA ASP A 196 16.82 -4.87 16.32
C ASP A 196 15.62 -5.75 16.68
N GLU A 197 14.53 -5.16 17.18
CA GLU A 197 13.35 -5.88 17.64
C GLU A 197 12.28 -6.00 16.54
N ILE A 198 12.51 -6.85 15.53
CA ILE A 198 11.54 -7.08 14.44
C ILE A 198 10.19 -7.60 14.96
N SER A 199 10.19 -8.38 16.03
CA SER A 199 8.97 -8.86 16.70
C SER A 199 8.11 -7.71 17.26
N LEU A 200 8.72 -6.64 17.75
CA LEU A 200 8.03 -5.43 18.18
C LEU A 200 7.41 -4.69 16.99
N LEU A 201 8.15 -4.53 15.89
CA LEU A 201 7.61 -3.96 14.66
C LEU A 201 6.42 -4.77 14.17
N ASN A 202 6.53 -6.11 14.19
CA ASN A 202 5.45 -6.98 13.76
C ASN A 202 4.22 -6.81 14.65
N THR A 203 4.41 -6.78 15.98
CA THR A 203 3.32 -6.54 16.94
C THR A 203 2.59 -5.23 16.64
N VAL A 204 3.32 -4.15 16.37
CA VAL A 204 2.74 -2.85 15.99
C VAL A 204 1.98 -2.92 14.66
N ILE A 205 2.59 -3.54 13.64
CA ILE A 205 1.99 -3.64 12.30
C ILE A 205 0.71 -4.47 12.33
N GLN A 206 0.69 -5.62 13.01
CA GLN A 206 -0.50 -6.48 13.05
C GLN A 206 -1.72 -5.85 13.74
N GLN A 207 -1.57 -4.70 14.41
CA GLN A 207 -2.70 -3.94 14.96
C GLN A 207 -3.38 -3.04 13.92
N VAL A 208 -2.77 -2.80 12.76
CA VAL A 208 -3.37 -1.97 11.69
C VAL A 208 -4.71 -2.58 11.27
N ARG A 209 -5.75 -1.74 11.24
CA ARG A 209 -7.13 -2.18 11.02
C ARG A 209 -7.27 -2.94 9.71
N ILE A 210 -7.83 -4.14 9.79
CA ILE A 210 -8.26 -4.90 8.61
C ILE A 210 -9.57 -4.30 8.09
N ILE A 211 -9.56 -3.78 6.86
CA ILE A 211 -10.74 -3.10 6.28
C ILE A 211 -11.73 -4.10 5.65
N ASN A 212 -11.23 -5.14 4.98
CA ASN A 212 -12.04 -6.16 4.35
C ASN A 212 -11.32 -7.51 4.45
N THR A 213 -11.93 -8.46 5.17
CA THR A 213 -11.41 -9.82 5.39
C THR A 213 -11.73 -10.78 4.25
N GLN A 214 -12.58 -10.38 3.30
CA GLN A 214 -13.02 -11.21 2.18
C GLN A 214 -12.20 -10.97 0.91
N LEU A 215 -11.21 -10.07 0.96
CA LEU A 215 -10.31 -9.82 -0.15
C LEU A 215 -9.57 -11.09 -0.52
N SER A 216 -9.54 -11.39 -1.82
CA SER A 216 -8.84 -12.56 -2.34
C SER A 216 -8.30 -12.25 -3.72
N TRP A 217 -7.00 -12.43 -3.90
CA TRP A 217 -6.36 -12.27 -5.19
C TRP A 217 -6.89 -13.31 -6.20
N GLN A 218 -7.21 -14.53 -5.75
CA GLN A 218 -7.85 -15.54 -6.61
C GLN A 218 -9.23 -15.08 -7.10
N ARG A 219 -10.07 -14.52 -6.21
CA ARG A 219 -11.35 -13.92 -6.62
C ARG A 219 -11.15 -12.78 -7.61
N PHE A 220 -10.15 -11.92 -7.38
CA PHE A 220 -9.80 -10.84 -8.30
C PHE A 220 -9.48 -11.35 -9.73
N LEU A 221 -8.78 -12.48 -9.84
CA LEU A 221 -8.49 -13.11 -11.13
C LEU A 221 -9.74 -13.70 -11.80
N SER A 222 -10.62 -14.32 -11.01
CA SER A 222 -11.82 -14.99 -11.48
C SER A 222 -13.05 -14.09 -11.67
N ARG A 223 -12.91 -12.76 -11.52
CA ARG A 223 -14.03 -11.82 -11.66
C ARG A 223 -14.73 -11.96 -13.01
N GLU A 224 -16.05 -11.98 -12.97
CA GLU A 224 -16.90 -12.11 -14.14
C GLU A 224 -16.80 -10.87 -15.04
N SER A 225 -16.83 -11.09 -16.35
CA SER A 225 -16.96 -9.98 -17.29
C SER A 225 -18.44 -9.63 -17.42
N HIS A 226 -18.75 -8.33 -17.34
CA HIS A 226 -20.05 -7.80 -17.74
C HIS A 226 -20.34 -8.05 -19.22
#